data_AF-A0A1Z8SP60-F1
#
_entry.id   AF-A0A1Z8SP60-F1
#
_cell.length_a   1.000
_cell.length_b   1.000
_cell.length_c   1.000
_cell.angle_alpha   90.00
_cell.angle_beta   90.00
_cell.angle_gamma   90.00
#
_symmetry.space_group_name_H-M   'P 1'
#
loop_
_entity.id
_entity.type
_entity.pdbx_description
1 polymer ?
#
loop_
_entity_poly.entity_id
_entity_poly.type
_entity_poly.pdbx_seq_one_letter_code
_entity_poly.pdbx_strand_id
1 'polypeptide(L)'
;MYEKGSLMNQPSHRFRAICFGIALLLVSPTAVLALPSLAVDKTDEKQEEAAQKAFDELDAKMSEAQEEYYKPLSEAQAKGLSPKEMEKIELDPELDPVKVVGPEMLKAIEKYAGTEAALKACDQMIALGGRSEGQAWMVEKVFGLLEAHYMENEDLINVVRYAYYGSSSPALLQFLDTVISGSPHRKVQAASCYALAKIKGKKEETRSEGLALLKKVQDDYGDVVYRGDRVYADKVKGDLFEMENLQVGCVAPEIIGKEISGSLMQLSAFRGKVVLLDFWGDW
;
A
#
# COMPACT_ATOMS: atom_id res chain seq x y z
N MET A 1 -23.64 16.42 51.70
CA MET A 1 -22.60 16.50 52.76
C MET A 1 -21.28 16.23 52.06
N TYR A 2 -20.35 17.15 51.85
CA TYR A 2 -20.09 18.53 52.31
C TYR A 2 -19.83 19.40 51.03
N GLU A 3 -20.31 20.62 50.75
CA GLU A 3 -20.25 21.94 51.44
C GLU A 3 -18.84 22.34 51.94
N LYS A 4 -18.26 23.53 51.71
CA LYS A 4 -18.71 24.79 51.08
C LYS A 4 -17.50 25.74 50.84
N GLY A 5 -17.67 26.74 49.96
CA GLY A 5 -17.06 28.09 50.06
C GLY A 5 -15.85 28.37 49.17
N SER A 6 -15.81 29.29 48.18
CA SER A 6 -16.58 30.52 47.82
C SER A 6 -16.05 31.86 48.38
N LEU A 7 -16.17 32.91 47.55
CA LEU A 7 -15.84 34.35 47.72
C LEU A 7 -14.34 34.71 47.56
N MET A 8 -13.90 35.49 46.57
CA MET A 8 -14.22 36.89 46.21
C MET A 8 -13.96 37.92 47.33
N ASN A 9 -12.85 38.67 47.24
CA ASN A 9 -12.91 40.13 47.01
C ASN A 9 -11.55 40.78 46.67
N GLN A 10 -11.60 41.91 45.94
CA GLN A 10 -10.52 42.91 45.81
C GLN A 10 -10.69 44.00 46.93
N PRO A 11 -10.12 45.25 46.90
CA PRO A 11 -9.15 45.91 46.01
C PRO A 11 -8.09 46.82 46.71
N SER A 12 -7.45 47.71 45.91
CA SER A 12 -6.62 48.89 46.28
C SER A 12 -5.16 48.57 46.69
N HIS A 13 -4.12 49.34 46.35
CA HIS A 13 -3.93 50.76 45.97
C HIS A 13 -2.60 50.89 45.15
N ARG A 14 -2.10 52.00 44.55
CA ARG A 14 -2.42 53.45 44.48
C ARG A 14 -2.30 53.96 43.01
N PHE A 15 -2.77 55.19 42.76
CA PHE A 15 -2.50 56.02 41.57
C PHE A 15 -1.01 56.40 41.39
N ARG A 16 -0.58 56.59 40.14
CA ARG A 16 0.13 57.81 39.71
C ARG A 16 -0.15 58.11 38.23
N ALA A 17 -0.78 59.25 37.97
CA ALA A 17 -1.03 59.73 36.61
C ALA A 17 0.13 60.62 36.14
N ILE A 18 0.56 60.44 34.90
CA ILE A 18 1.31 61.44 34.13
C ILE A 18 0.69 61.46 32.73
N CYS A 19 0.10 62.59 32.35
CA CYS A 19 -0.38 62.84 31.00
C CYS A 19 0.80 63.27 30.12
N PHE A 20 0.80 62.86 28.84
CA PHE A 20 0.86 63.71 27.63
C PHE A 20 1.34 62.91 26.41
N GLY A 21 0.85 63.28 25.22
CA GLY A 21 1.44 62.85 23.93
C GLY A 21 0.63 61.83 23.14
N ILE A 22 -0.41 62.29 22.45
CA ILE A 22 -0.92 61.58 21.26
C ILE A 22 0.13 61.77 20.16
N ALA A 23 0.79 60.70 19.76
CA ALA A 23 1.61 60.65 18.56
C ALA A 23 0.93 59.73 17.54
N LEU A 24 0.42 60.30 16.43
CA LEU A 24 0.10 59.50 15.26
C LEU A 24 1.40 58.89 14.73
N LEU A 25 1.54 57.57 14.83
CA LEU A 25 2.48 56.83 14.01
C LEU A 25 1.71 56.14 12.89
N LEU A 26 2.20 56.37 11.68
CA LEU A 26 1.62 55.89 10.43
C LEU A 26 1.56 54.37 10.45
N VAL A 27 0.41 53.82 10.03
CA VAL A 27 0.31 52.40 9.71
C VAL A 27 1.19 52.16 8.48
N SER A 28 2.36 51.59 8.69
CA SER A 28 3.10 50.95 7.60
C SER A 28 2.24 49.81 7.07
N PRO A 29 2.19 49.58 5.74
CA PRO A 29 1.57 48.38 5.23
C PRO A 29 2.36 47.21 5.80
N THR A 30 1.71 46.37 6.59
CA THR A 30 2.22 45.04 6.91
C THR A 30 2.53 44.38 5.58
N ALA A 31 3.79 44.05 5.35
CA ALA A 31 4.17 43.23 4.21
C ALA A 31 3.46 41.88 4.39
N VAL A 32 2.32 41.72 3.71
CA VAL A 32 1.76 40.41 3.44
C VAL A 32 2.84 39.73 2.62
N LEU A 33 3.60 38.87 3.29
CA LEU A 33 4.41 37.87 2.61
C LEU A 33 3.42 37.00 1.86
N ALA A 34 3.20 37.36 0.59
CA ALA A 34 2.61 36.45 -0.36
C ALA A 34 3.52 35.21 -0.34
N LEU A 35 3.03 34.14 0.27
CA LEU A 35 3.53 32.82 -0.03
C LEU A 35 3.56 32.73 -1.55
N PRO A 36 4.68 32.34 -2.17
CA PRO A 36 4.65 32.03 -3.59
C PRO A 36 3.51 31.05 -3.78
N SER A 37 2.58 31.35 -4.69
CA SER A 37 1.75 30.28 -5.22
C SER A 37 2.70 29.18 -5.66
N LEU A 38 2.36 27.92 -5.42
CA LEU A 38 2.98 26.77 -6.06
C LEU A 38 2.73 26.88 -7.57
N ALA A 39 3.48 27.75 -8.22
CA ALA A 39 3.78 27.66 -9.63
C ALA A 39 4.67 26.42 -9.71
N VAL A 40 4.05 25.31 -10.09
CA VAL A 40 4.76 24.14 -10.62
C VAL A 40 5.78 24.69 -11.63
N ASP A 41 7.05 24.31 -11.51
CA ASP A 41 8.05 24.84 -12.42
C ASP A 41 7.65 24.39 -13.84
N LYS A 42 7.66 25.31 -14.81
CA LYS A 42 7.37 24.97 -16.21
C LYS A 42 8.40 23.97 -16.78
N THR A 43 9.53 23.84 -16.10
CA THR A 43 10.54 22.80 -16.32
C THR A 43 10.00 21.42 -15.91
N ASP A 44 9.32 21.33 -14.77
CA ASP A 44 8.72 20.10 -14.25
C ASP A 44 7.54 19.64 -15.11
N GLU A 45 6.62 20.56 -15.47
CA GLU A 45 5.48 20.26 -16.36
C GLU A 45 5.96 19.62 -17.68
N LYS A 46 7.00 20.19 -18.28
CA LYS A 46 7.56 19.71 -19.55
C LYS A 46 8.32 18.38 -19.40
N GLN A 47 8.92 18.14 -18.24
CA GLN A 47 9.56 16.85 -17.94
C GLN A 47 8.51 15.76 -17.71
N GLU A 48 7.39 16.08 -17.06
CA GLU A 48 6.24 15.20 -16.86
C GLU A 48 5.58 14.82 -18.20
N GLU A 49 5.31 15.80 -19.09
CA GLU A 49 4.80 15.52 -20.45
C GLU A 49 5.74 14.60 -21.25
N ALA A 50 7.06 14.83 -21.16
CA ALA A 50 8.06 14.03 -21.84
C ALA A 50 8.24 12.62 -21.24
N ALA A 51 7.97 12.46 -19.94
CA ALA A 51 7.93 11.19 -19.25
C ALA A 51 6.68 10.40 -19.64
N GLN A 52 5.49 11.00 -19.50
CA GLN A 52 4.21 10.37 -19.86
C GLN A 52 4.25 9.84 -21.29
N LYS A 53 4.64 10.68 -22.26
CA LYS A 53 4.75 10.26 -23.67
C LYS A 53 5.71 9.07 -23.85
N ALA A 54 6.84 9.04 -23.15
CA ALA A 54 7.80 7.95 -23.26
C ALA A 54 7.27 6.64 -22.66
N PHE A 55 6.48 6.71 -21.59
CA PHE A 55 5.81 5.53 -21.01
C PHE A 55 4.63 5.07 -21.87
N ASP A 56 3.85 5.98 -22.48
CA ASP A 56 2.81 5.62 -23.47
C ASP A 56 3.40 4.84 -24.66
N GLU A 57 4.57 5.26 -25.18
CA GLU A 57 5.31 4.57 -26.24
C GLU A 57 5.85 3.20 -25.79
N LEU A 58 6.23 3.05 -24.51
CA LEU A 58 6.67 1.77 -23.92
C LEU A 58 5.51 0.82 -23.63
N ASP A 59 4.34 1.33 -23.24
CA ASP A 59 3.13 0.53 -23.01
C ASP A 59 2.56 -0.03 -24.30
N ALA A 60 2.65 0.72 -25.40
CA ALA A 60 2.38 0.22 -26.74
C ALA A 60 3.31 -0.95 -27.10
N LYS A 61 4.63 -0.79 -26.93
CA LYS A 61 5.62 -1.88 -27.14
C LYS A 61 5.37 -3.09 -26.24
N MET A 62 5.01 -2.88 -24.98
CA MET A 62 4.68 -3.95 -24.03
C MET A 62 3.43 -4.71 -24.46
N SER A 63 2.44 -4.01 -25.01
CA SER A 63 1.22 -4.62 -25.57
C SER A 63 1.53 -5.44 -26.83
N GLU A 64 2.32 -4.90 -27.76
CA GLU A 64 2.77 -5.63 -28.97
C GLU A 64 3.55 -6.90 -28.60
N ALA A 65 4.48 -6.80 -27.65
CA ALA A 65 5.24 -7.95 -27.16
C ALA A 65 4.34 -8.99 -26.45
N GLN A 66 3.33 -8.56 -25.69
CA GLN A 66 2.34 -9.47 -25.06
C GLN A 66 1.49 -10.19 -26.11
N GLU A 67 1.06 -9.51 -27.17
CA GLU A 67 0.33 -10.13 -28.28
C GLU A 67 1.20 -11.19 -29.00
N GLU A 68 2.47 -10.89 -29.26
CA GLU A 68 3.40 -11.85 -29.87
C GLU A 68 3.66 -13.06 -28.96
N TYR A 69 3.98 -12.83 -27.67
CA TYR A 69 4.26 -13.87 -26.69
C TYR A 69 3.07 -14.82 -26.46
N TYR A 70 1.85 -14.29 -26.33
CA TYR A 70 0.65 -15.09 -26.06
C TYR A 70 -0.07 -15.59 -27.34
N LYS A 71 0.42 -15.26 -28.53
CA LYS A 71 -0.14 -15.73 -29.81
C LYS A 71 -0.35 -17.25 -29.89
N PRO A 72 0.56 -18.13 -29.42
CA PRO A 72 0.32 -19.57 -29.45
C PRO A 72 -0.90 -20.01 -28.64
N LEU A 73 -1.16 -19.38 -27.49
CA LEU A 73 -2.36 -19.65 -26.67
C LEU A 73 -3.62 -19.11 -27.34
N SER A 74 -3.57 -17.88 -27.88
CA SER A 74 -4.69 -17.27 -28.59
C SER A 74 -5.14 -18.11 -29.79
N GLU A 75 -4.17 -18.59 -30.60
CA GLU A 75 -4.45 -19.49 -31.71
C GLU A 75 -5.00 -20.86 -31.26
N ALA A 76 -4.52 -21.41 -30.14
CA ALA A 76 -5.03 -22.65 -29.58
C ALA A 76 -6.47 -22.52 -29.05
N GLN A 77 -6.76 -21.42 -28.36
CA GLN A 77 -8.11 -21.08 -27.90
C GLN A 77 -9.06 -20.91 -29.08
N ALA A 78 -8.65 -20.23 -30.15
CA ALA A 78 -9.43 -20.09 -31.38
C ALA A 78 -9.68 -21.42 -32.11
N LYS A 79 -8.78 -22.40 -31.93
CA LYS A 79 -8.93 -23.80 -32.41
C LYS A 79 -9.81 -24.66 -31.49
N GLY A 80 -10.30 -24.11 -30.37
CA GLY A 80 -11.22 -24.79 -29.44
C GLY A 80 -10.54 -25.72 -28.43
N LEU A 81 -9.23 -25.59 -28.18
CA LEU A 81 -8.53 -26.40 -27.19
C LEU A 81 -9.02 -26.10 -25.77
N SER A 82 -9.10 -27.14 -24.94
CA SER A 82 -9.47 -26.98 -23.53
C SER A 82 -8.33 -26.37 -22.70
N PRO A 83 -8.61 -25.79 -21.51
CA PRO A 83 -7.57 -25.23 -20.64
C PRO A 83 -6.40 -26.20 -20.36
N LYS A 84 -6.70 -27.49 -20.12
CA LYS A 84 -5.70 -28.55 -19.87
C LYS A 84 -4.84 -28.92 -21.10
N GLU A 85 -5.24 -28.50 -22.29
CA GLU A 85 -4.46 -28.66 -23.52
C GLU A 85 -3.62 -27.41 -23.77
N MET A 86 -4.15 -26.22 -23.46
CA MET A 86 -3.39 -24.97 -23.51
C MET A 86 -2.26 -24.92 -22.46
N GLU A 87 -2.45 -25.52 -21.27
CA GLU A 87 -1.40 -25.70 -20.25
C GLU A 87 -0.14 -26.44 -20.74
N LYS A 88 -0.21 -27.15 -21.87
CA LYS A 88 0.91 -27.90 -22.47
C LYS A 88 1.65 -27.11 -23.55
N ILE A 89 1.21 -25.89 -23.85
CA ILE A 89 1.83 -25.03 -24.86
C ILE A 89 2.95 -24.27 -24.17
N GLU A 90 4.18 -24.67 -24.45
CA GLU A 90 5.37 -23.94 -24.02
C GLU A 90 5.48 -22.63 -24.83
N LEU A 91 5.64 -21.51 -24.12
CA LEU A 91 5.88 -20.20 -24.71
C LEU A 91 7.38 -19.93 -24.77
N ASP A 92 7.82 -19.20 -25.79
CA ASP A 92 9.23 -18.90 -25.99
C ASP A 92 9.74 -17.89 -24.93
N PRO A 93 10.64 -18.27 -24.01
CA PRO A 93 11.16 -17.39 -22.97
C PRO A 93 12.08 -16.28 -23.50
N GLU A 94 12.46 -16.28 -24.79
CA GLU A 94 13.12 -15.13 -25.42
C GLU A 94 12.12 -14.05 -25.83
N LEU A 95 10.84 -14.39 -25.99
CA LEU A 95 9.75 -13.47 -26.31
C LEU A 95 9.00 -12.93 -25.08
N ASP A 96 9.44 -13.26 -23.85
CA ASP A 96 8.83 -12.73 -22.62
C ASP A 96 8.81 -11.18 -22.67
N PRO A 97 7.62 -10.53 -22.61
CA PRO A 97 7.50 -9.07 -22.72
C PRO A 97 8.33 -8.30 -21.68
N VAL A 98 8.50 -8.87 -20.48
CA VAL A 98 9.31 -8.27 -19.41
C VAL A 98 10.80 -8.36 -19.75
N LYS A 99 11.23 -9.42 -20.42
CA LYS A 99 12.62 -9.59 -20.89
C LYS A 99 12.93 -8.68 -22.09
N VAL A 100 11.98 -8.55 -23.01
CA VAL A 100 12.14 -7.75 -24.25
C VAL A 100 12.05 -6.24 -23.95
N VAL A 101 11.01 -5.79 -23.25
CA VAL A 101 10.70 -4.36 -23.07
C VAL A 101 11.17 -3.82 -21.71
N GLY A 102 11.23 -4.66 -20.68
CA GLY A 102 11.61 -4.25 -19.31
C GLY A 102 12.95 -3.50 -19.21
N PRO A 103 14.04 -3.93 -19.87
CA PRO A 103 15.30 -3.19 -19.85
C PRO A 103 15.25 -1.80 -20.49
N GLU A 104 14.31 -1.54 -21.40
CA GLU A 104 14.05 -0.19 -21.94
C GLU A 104 13.20 0.63 -20.97
N MET A 105 12.14 0.02 -20.41
CA MET A 105 11.29 0.63 -19.39
C MET A 105 12.07 1.06 -18.14
N LEU A 106 12.98 0.22 -17.64
CA LEU A 106 13.84 0.55 -16.50
C LEU A 106 14.73 1.78 -16.78
N LYS A 107 15.29 1.89 -17.99
CA LYS A 107 16.08 3.07 -18.40
C LYS A 107 15.22 4.33 -18.50
N ALA A 108 13.95 4.21 -18.90
CA ALA A 108 13.01 5.33 -18.88
C ALA A 108 12.67 5.76 -17.44
N ILE A 109 12.46 4.81 -16.52
CA ILE A 109 12.28 5.09 -15.08
C ILE A 109 13.54 5.78 -14.52
N GLU A 110 14.74 5.26 -14.79
CA GLU A 110 16.02 5.90 -14.37
C GLU A 110 16.17 7.32 -14.95
N LYS A 111 15.75 7.55 -16.20
CA LYS A 111 15.84 8.85 -16.89
C LYS A 111 14.85 9.89 -16.35
N TYR A 112 13.64 9.47 -16.02
CA TYR A 112 12.54 10.36 -15.61
C TYR A 112 12.23 10.30 -14.12
N ALA A 113 13.15 9.76 -13.30
CA ALA A 113 12.99 9.67 -11.86
C ALA A 113 12.63 11.04 -11.23
N GLY A 114 11.62 11.04 -10.36
CA GLY A 114 10.98 12.22 -9.79
C GLY A 114 9.62 12.58 -10.42
N THR A 115 9.31 12.13 -11.64
CA THR A 115 7.99 12.37 -12.28
C THR A 115 6.92 11.41 -11.78
N GLU A 116 5.66 11.84 -11.82
CA GLU A 116 4.51 10.97 -11.50
C GLU A 116 4.37 9.80 -12.48
N ALA A 117 4.65 10.05 -13.77
CA ALA A 117 4.62 9.01 -14.80
C ALA A 117 5.66 7.92 -14.52
N ALA A 118 6.87 8.28 -14.07
CA ALA A 118 7.87 7.30 -13.67
C ALA A 118 7.49 6.56 -12.37
N LEU A 119 6.79 7.21 -11.42
CA LEU A 119 6.24 6.52 -10.24
C LEU A 119 5.19 5.45 -10.62
N LYS A 120 4.32 5.77 -11.59
CA LYS A 120 3.33 4.81 -12.13
C LYS A 120 4.02 3.63 -12.83
N ALA A 121 5.07 3.91 -13.63
CA ALA A 121 5.88 2.87 -14.28
C ALA A 121 6.67 2.00 -13.28
N CYS A 122 7.07 2.52 -12.11
CA CYS A 122 7.65 1.70 -11.03
C CYS A 122 6.68 0.62 -10.54
N ASP A 123 5.40 0.94 -10.31
CA ASP A 123 4.39 -0.03 -9.85
C ASP A 123 4.18 -1.15 -10.88
N GLN A 124 4.04 -0.76 -12.16
CA GLN A 124 3.96 -1.68 -13.28
C GLN A 124 5.18 -2.60 -13.37
N MET A 125 6.40 -2.05 -13.26
CA MET A 125 7.64 -2.85 -13.31
C MET A 125 7.75 -3.81 -12.12
N ILE A 126 7.31 -3.42 -10.91
CA ILE A 126 7.25 -4.33 -9.76
C ILE A 126 6.25 -5.47 -10.02
N ALA A 127 5.06 -5.15 -10.55
CA ALA A 127 4.01 -6.14 -10.85
C ALA A 127 4.39 -7.13 -11.96
N LEU A 128 5.19 -6.70 -12.94
CA LEU A 128 5.70 -7.49 -14.06
C LEU A 128 6.97 -8.28 -13.69
N GLY A 129 8.00 -7.59 -13.21
CA GLY A 129 9.30 -8.18 -12.86
C GLY A 129 9.24 -9.21 -11.73
N GLY A 130 8.23 -9.13 -10.85
CA GLY A 130 7.97 -10.15 -9.83
C GLY A 130 7.41 -11.48 -10.37
N ARG A 131 7.05 -11.56 -11.66
CA ARG A 131 6.47 -12.73 -12.33
C ARG A 131 7.39 -13.39 -13.36
N SER A 132 8.36 -12.65 -13.91
CA SER A 132 9.28 -13.13 -14.95
C SER A 132 10.55 -13.71 -14.32
N GLU A 133 10.93 -14.92 -14.73
CA GLU A 133 12.09 -15.62 -14.17
C GLU A 133 13.40 -14.89 -14.53
N GLY A 134 14.28 -14.75 -13.52
CA GLY A 134 15.56 -14.05 -13.69
C GLY A 134 15.48 -12.51 -13.71
N GLN A 135 14.29 -11.88 -13.70
CA GLN A 135 14.14 -10.42 -13.81
C GLN A 135 14.06 -9.65 -12.47
N ALA A 136 14.23 -10.34 -11.35
CA ALA A 136 14.16 -9.75 -10.01
C ALA A 136 15.12 -8.56 -9.79
N TRP A 137 16.27 -8.53 -10.48
CA TRP A 137 17.26 -7.44 -10.41
C TRP A 137 16.69 -6.08 -10.84
N MET A 138 15.69 -6.06 -11.74
CA MET A 138 15.01 -4.82 -12.14
C MET A 138 14.13 -4.27 -11.01
N VAL A 139 13.46 -5.16 -10.28
CA VAL A 139 12.61 -4.81 -9.14
C VAL A 139 13.45 -4.23 -7.99
N GLU A 140 14.63 -4.81 -7.73
CA GLU A 140 15.57 -4.28 -6.73
C GLU A 140 16.07 -2.87 -7.08
N LYS A 141 16.38 -2.61 -8.36
CA LYS A 141 16.70 -1.26 -8.86
C LYS A 141 15.54 -0.28 -8.70
N VAL A 142 14.32 -0.71 -9.00
CA VAL A 142 13.11 0.13 -8.83
C VAL A 142 12.91 0.53 -7.37
N PHE A 143 13.10 -0.37 -6.40
CA PHE A 143 13.06 0.02 -4.98
C PHE A 143 14.10 1.09 -4.63
N GLY A 144 15.33 0.98 -5.13
CA GLY A 144 16.35 2.02 -4.93
C GLY A 144 15.97 3.39 -5.52
N LEU A 145 15.28 3.42 -6.67
CA LEU A 145 14.76 4.65 -7.27
C LEU A 145 13.58 5.23 -6.47
N LEU A 146 12.71 4.37 -5.94
CA LEU A 146 11.60 4.76 -5.04
C LEU A 146 12.12 5.40 -3.75
N GLU A 147 13.13 4.80 -3.11
CA GLU A 147 13.78 5.36 -1.92
C GLU A 147 14.49 6.69 -2.21
N ALA A 148 15.13 6.83 -3.38
CA ALA A 148 15.90 8.02 -3.73
C ALA A 148 15.04 9.24 -4.15
N HIS A 149 13.87 9.03 -4.76
CA HIS A 149 13.12 10.10 -5.43
C HIS A 149 11.67 10.29 -4.96
N TYR A 150 11.06 9.31 -4.26
CA TYR A 150 9.61 9.29 -4.06
C TYR A 150 9.15 9.17 -2.60
N MET A 151 10.07 9.14 -1.63
CA MET A 151 9.76 9.01 -0.20
C MET A 151 8.79 10.08 0.34
N GLU A 152 8.85 11.29 -0.22
CA GLU A 152 7.98 12.43 0.11
C GLU A 152 6.69 12.51 -0.74
N ASN A 153 6.47 11.57 -1.67
CA ASN A 153 5.28 11.54 -2.53
C ASN A 153 4.15 10.71 -1.87
N GLU A 154 2.94 11.25 -1.76
CA GLU A 154 1.81 10.54 -1.14
C GLU A 154 1.33 9.36 -2.01
N ASP A 155 1.48 9.43 -3.34
CA ASP A 155 1.12 8.36 -4.27
C ASP A 155 2.03 7.13 -4.20
N LEU A 156 3.13 7.19 -3.44
CA LEU A 156 3.91 6.01 -3.05
C LEU A 156 3.03 4.96 -2.34
N ILE A 157 1.88 5.37 -1.77
CA ILE A 157 0.86 4.48 -1.23
C ILE A 157 0.39 3.42 -2.24
N ASN A 158 0.38 3.73 -3.54
CA ASN A 158 -0.12 2.81 -4.56
C ASN A 158 0.80 1.59 -4.69
N VAL A 159 2.12 1.80 -4.63
CA VAL A 159 3.14 0.74 -4.64
C VAL A 159 3.07 -0.12 -3.37
N VAL A 160 3.06 0.50 -2.18
CA VAL A 160 3.21 -0.27 -0.91
C VAL A 160 1.92 -0.96 -0.46
N ARG A 161 0.74 -0.40 -0.75
CA ARG A 161 -0.57 -0.87 -0.24
C ARG A 161 -0.85 -2.34 -0.55
N TYR A 162 -0.42 -2.82 -1.71
CA TYR A 162 -0.71 -4.19 -2.19
C TYR A 162 0.53 -5.06 -2.36
N ALA A 163 1.71 -4.58 -1.94
CA ALA A 163 2.98 -5.30 -2.06
C ALA A 163 2.96 -6.71 -1.42
N TYR A 164 2.10 -6.95 -0.42
CA TYR A 164 1.92 -8.26 0.22
C TYR A 164 1.30 -9.34 -0.68
N TYR A 165 0.75 -9.00 -1.85
CA TYR A 165 0.32 -9.96 -2.88
C TYR A 165 1.48 -10.44 -3.75
N GLY A 166 2.58 -9.68 -3.84
CA GLY A 166 3.74 -10.01 -4.65
C GLY A 166 4.67 -11.05 -4.00
N SER A 167 5.72 -11.40 -4.75
CA SER A 167 6.82 -12.25 -4.29
C SER A 167 7.60 -11.57 -3.16
N SER A 168 7.70 -12.24 -2.01
CA SER A 168 8.42 -11.73 -0.83
C SER A 168 9.93 -11.82 -1.01
N SER A 169 10.59 -10.71 -1.37
CA SER A 169 12.07 -10.60 -1.41
C SER A 169 12.63 -9.84 -0.19
N PRO A 170 13.91 -10.04 0.17
CA PRO A 170 14.57 -9.23 1.19
C PRO A 170 14.56 -7.72 0.87
N ALA A 171 14.75 -7.36 -0.41
CA ALA A 171 14.70 -5.98 -0.88
C ALA A 171 13.32 -5.33 -0.66
N LEU A 172 12.22 -6.07 -0.89
CA LEU A 172 10.88 -5.57 -0.59
C LEU A 172 10.67 -5.36 0.91
N LEU A 173 11.14 -6.29 1.76
CA LEU A 173 11.03 -6.13 3.21
C LEU A 173 11.78 -4.88 3.70
N GLN A 174 13.01 -4.69 3.23
CA GLN A 174 13.83 -3.51 3.53
C GLN A 174 13.14 -2.23 3.05
N PHE A 175 12.66 -2.19 1.80
CA PHE A 175 11.95 -1.04 1.24
C PHE A 175 10.73 -0.65 2.07
N LEU A 176 9.93 -1.64 2.50
CA LEU A 176 8.77 -1.37 3.37
C LEU A 176 9.20 -0.78 4.73
N ASP A 177 10.25 -1.31 5.36
CA ASP A 177 10.82 -0.76 6.60
C ASP A 177 11.38 0.67 6.42
N THR A 178 12.04 0.96 5.29
CA THR A 178 12.48 2.31 4.90
C THR A 178 11.28 3.25 4.81
N VAL A 179 10.21 2.85 4.11
CA VAL A 179 8.99 3.67 3.93
C VAL A 179 8.26 3.93 5.25
N ILE A 180 8.17 2.95 6.15
CA ILE A 180 7.58 3.12 7.50
C ILE A 180 8.35 4.17 8.31
N SER A 181 9.68 4.18 8.18
CA SER A 181 10.57 5.02 9.00
C SER A 181 10.82 6.40 8.42
N GLY A 182 10.75 6.55 7.09
CA GLY A 182 11.21 7.74 6.37
C GLY A 182 10.13 8.56 5.64
N SER A 183 8.96 8.00 5.32
CA SER A 183 7.93 8.77 4.62
C SER A 183 7.25 9.78 5.56
N PRO A 184 7.01 11.05 5.15
CA PRO A 184 6.26 12.01 5.96
C PRO A 184 4.75 11.71 5.97
N HIS A 185 4.27 10.84 5.07
CA HIS A 185 2.85 10.58 4.86
C HIS A 185 2.33 9.42 5.72
N ARG A 186 1.57 9.75 6.77
CA ARG A 186 1.00 8.75 7.69
C ARG A 186 0.16 7.66 6.99
N LYS A 187 -0.48 7.96 5.85
CA LYS A 187 -1.20 6.95 5.04
C LYS A 187 -0.24 5.96 4.37
N VAL A 188 0.90 6.44 3.86
CA VAL A 188 1.94 5.62 3.22
C VAL A 188 2.62 4.74 4.27
N GLN A 189 2.97 5.30 5.44
CA GLN A 189 3.49 4.55 6.59
C GLN A 189 2.54 3.43 7.02
N ALA A 190 1.25 3.73 7.20
CA ALA A 190 0.22 2.76 7.59
C ALA A 190 0.09 1.62 6.57
N ALA A 191 0.06 1.95 5.27
CA ALA A 191 0.00 0.98 4.19
C ALA A 191 1.23 0.07 4.14
N SER A 192 2.43 0.64 4.28
CA SER A 192 3.68 -0.12 4.33
C SER A 192 3.75 -1.04 5.56
N CYS A 193 3.42 -0.52 6.74
CA CYS A 193 3.38 -1.29 7.99
C CYS A 193 2.39 -2.46 7.92
N TYR A 194 1.22 -2.23 7.32
CA TYR A 194 0.22 -3.29 7.08
C TYR A 194 0.70 -4.34 6.06
N ALA A 195 1.32 -3.91 4.95
CA ALA A 195 1.87 -4.84 3.96
C ALA A 195 2.98 -5.72 4.56
N LEU A 196 3.91 -5.11 5.30
CA LEU A 196 4.98 -5.82 6.01
C LEU A 196 4.43 -6.82 7.02
N ALA A 197 3.39 -6.42 7.78
CA ALA A 197 2.69 -7.30 8.73
C ALA A 197 2.08 -8.53 8.03
N LYS A 198 1.40 -8.34 6.89
CA LYS A 198 0.82 -9.44 6.11
C LYS A 198 1.88 -10.31 5.44
N ILE A 199 3.06 -9.79 5.09
CA ILE A 199 4.16 -10.62 4.55
C ILE A 199 4.77 -11.49 5.66
N LYS A 200 5.20 -10.88 6.77
CA LYS A 200 5.80 -11.60 7.92
C LYS A 200 4.83 -12.59 8.56
N GLY A 201 3.53 -12.28 8.57
CA GLY A 201 2.47 -13.16 9.09
C GLY A 201 2.27 -14.49 8.34
N LYS A 202 2.73 -14.61 7.09
CA LYS A 202 2.55 -15.84 6.27
C LYS A 202 3.38 -17.02 6.76
N LYS A 203 4.57 -16.77 7.31
CA LYS A 203 5.52 -17.80 7.76
C LYS A 203 5.42 -17.98 9.27
N GLU A 204 5.56 -19.21 9.75
CA GLU A 204 5.43 -19.50 11.19
C GLU A 204 6.54 -18.81 11.99
N GLU A 205 7.76 -18.80 11.46
CA GLU A 205 8.96 -18.25 12.09
C GLU A 205 8.87 -16.73 12.33
N THR A 206 8.19 -16.01 11.42
CA THR A 206 8.03 -14.54 11.50
C THR A 206 6.60 -14.11 11.87
N ARG A 207 5.71 -15.06 12.23
CA ARG A 207 4.30 -14.76 12.53
C ARG A 207 4.14 -13.82 13.72
N SER A 208 4.98 -13.96 14.75
CA SER A 208 5.01 -13.10 15.94
C SER A 208 5.34 -11.65 15.59
N GLU A 209 6.27 -11.42 14.66
CA GLU A 209 6.59 -10.09 14.13
C GLU A 209 5.41 -9.52 13.32
N GLY A 210 4.79 -10.34 12.48
CA GLY A 210 3.57 -9.97 11.75
C GLY A 210 2.43 -9.55 12.67
N LEU A 211 2.20 -10.30 13.75
CA LEU A 211 1.21 -9.98 14.79
C LEU A 211 1.54 -8.67 15.52
N ALA A 212 2.81 -8.43 15.86
CA ALA A 212 3.24 -7.19 16.49
C ALA A 212 3.03 -5.98 15.57
N LEU A 213 3.31 -6.12 14.26
CA LEU A 213 3.07 -5.07 13.26
C LEU A 213 1.58 -4.82 13.03
N LEU A 214 0.71 -5.84 13.06
CA LEU A 214 -0.74 -5.62 13.00
C LEU A 214 -1.26 -4.85 14.22
N LYS A 215 -0.73 -5.11 15.42
CA LYS A 215 -1.05 -4.35 16.64
C LYS A 215 -0.57 -2.91 16.52
N LYS A 216 0.66 -2.69 16.03
CA LYS A 216 1.15 -1.35 15.67
C LYS A 216 0.23 -0.62 14.67
N VAL A 217 -0.29 -1.30 13.64
CA VAL A 217 -1.25 -0.71 12.71
C VAL A 217 -2.58 -0.36 13.37
N GLN A 218 -3.05 -1.18 14.31
CA GLN A 218 -4.25 -0.89 15.10
C GLN A 218 -4.08 0.34 15.99
N ASP A 219 -2.95 0.41 16.70
CA ASP A 219 -2.69 1.42 17.74
C ASP A 219 -2.24 2.76 17.14
N ASP A 220 -1.25 2.75 16.24
CA ASP A 220 -0.61 3.96 15.70
C ASP A 220 -1.30 4.51 14.44
N TYR A 221 -2.10 3.69 13.74
CA TYR A 221 -2.71 4.04 12.46
C TYR A 221 -4.20 3.67 12.35
N GLY A 222 -4.86 3.27 13.45
CA GLY A 222 -6.20 2.71 13.43
C GLY A 222 -7.29 3.61 12.81
N ASP A 223 -7.14 4.93 12.89
CA ASP A 223 -8.01 5.96 12.32
C ASP A 223 -7.76 6.26 10.83
N VAL A 224 -6.64 5.77 10.27
CA VAL A 224 -6.27 6.03 8.87
C VAL A 224 -7.21 5.25 7.95
N VAL A 225 -7.73 5.90 6.90
CA VAL A 225 -8.58 5.27 5.89
C VAL A 225 -7.80 4.20 5.11
N TYR A 226 -8.29 2.96 5.16
CA TYR A 226 -7.79 1.85 4.36
C TYR A 226 -8.40 1.87 2.96
N ARG A 227 -9.74 1.83 2.84
CA ARG A 227 -10.45 1.84 1.55
C ARG A 227 -11.91 2.27 1.75
N GLY A 228 -12.36 3.25 0.96
CA GLY A 228 -13.72 3.76 1.05
C GLY A 228 -13.95 4.45 2.40
N ASP A 229 -14.98 4.01 3.13
CA ASP A 229 -15.32 4.43 4.48
C ASP A 229 -14.57 3.63 5.58
N ARG A 230 -13.91 2.51 5.24
CA ARG A 230 -13.23 1.64 6.19
C ARG A 230 -11.84 2.15 6.58
N VAL A 231 -11.58 2.22 7.89
CA VAL A 231 -10.27 2.53 8.48
C VAL A 231 -9.43 1.28 8.80
N TYR A 232 -8.14 1.44 9.09
CA TYR A 232 -7.25 0.32 9.40
C TYR A 232 -7.66 -0.46 10.65
N ALA A 233 -8.21 0.18 11.69
CA ALA A 233 -8.68 -0.52 12.89
C ALA A 233 -9.71 -1.62 12.58
N ASP A 234 -10.67 -1.35 11.68
CA ASP A 234 -11.64 -2.34 11.21
C ASP A 234 -10.97 -3.43 10.36
N LYS A 235 -9.99 -3.06 9.53
CA LYS A 235 -9.31 -4.00 8.65
C LYS A 235 -8.46 -5.01 9.43
N VAL A 236 -7.65 -4.55 10.38
CA VAL A 236 -6.72 -5.40 11.14
C VAL A 236 -7.40 -6.24 12.22
N LYS A 237 -8.57 -5.84 12.72
CA LYS A 237 -9.37 -6.64 13.66
C LYS A 237 -9.59 -8.08 13.17
N GLY A 238 -9.85 -8.26 11.87
CA GLY A 238 -9.98 -9.58 11.25
C GLY A 238 -8.66 -10.35 11.19
N ASP A 239 -7.58 -9.69 10.77
CA ASP A 239 -6.26 -10.32 10.66
C ASP A 239 -5.69 -10.72 12.04
N LEU A 240 -5.92 -9.90 13.07
CA LEU A 240 -5.54 -10.18 14.46
C LEU A 240 -6.29 -11.41 14.98
N PHE A 241 -7.60 -11.48 14.79
CA PHE A 241 -8.40 -12.65 15.18
C PHE A 241 -7.93 -13.92 14.46
N GLU A 242 -7.65 -13.84 13.17
CA GLU A 242 -7.09 -14.92 12.37
C GLU A 242 -5.74 -15.42 12.93
N MET A 243 -4.80 -14.50 13.19
CA MET A 243 -3.48 -14.85 13.71
C MET A 243 -3.49 -15.40 15.14
N GLU A 244 -4.45 -15.00 15.97
CA GLU A 244 -4.53 -15.43 17.37
C GLU A 244 -5.40 -16.69 17.58
N ASN A 245 -6.36 -16.98 16.68
CA ASN A 245 -7.37 -18.02 16.91
C ASN A 245 -7.52 -19.04 15.77
N LEU A 246 -7.05 -18.74 14.55
CA LEU A 246 -7.29 -19.56 13.35
C LEU A 246 -5.99 -20.14 12.76
N GLN A 247 -5.03 -20.50 13.62
CA GLN A 247 -3.75 -21.07 13.21
C GLN A 247 -3.70 -22.60 13.39
N VAL A 248 -2.73 -23.25 12.74
CA VAL A 248 -2.46 -24.67 12.97
C VAL A 248 -2.14 -24.89 14.45
N GLY A 249 -2.83 -25.87 15.07
CA GLY A 249 -2.73 -26.15 16.50
C GLY A 249 -3.76 -25.41 17.38
N CYS A 250 -4.44 -24.38 16.87
CA CYS A 250 -5.58 -23.78 17.56
C CYS A 250 -6.78 -24.75 17.57
N VAL A 251 -7.63 -24.64 18.59
CA VAL A 251 -8.93 -25.33 18.59
C VAL A 251 -9.85 -24.59 17.62
N ALA A 252 -10.29 -25.26 16.56
CA ALA A 252 -11.26 -24.71 15.62
C ALA A 252 -12.50 -24.15 16.36
N PRO A 253 -12.93 -22.90 16.07
CA PRO A 253 -14.13 -22.31 16.68
C PRO A 253 -15.37 -23.17 16.47
N GLU A 254 -16.32 -23.09 17.40
CA GLU A 254 -17.60 -23.76 17.23
C GLU A 254 -18.37 -23.17 16.04
N ILE A 255 -18.93 -24.04 15.20
CA ILE A 255 -19.79 -23.66 14.08
C ILE A 255 -21.16 -24.25 14.34
N ILE A 256 -22.15 -23.38 14.52
CA ILE A 256 -23.54 -23.76 14.74
C ILE A 256 -24.33 -23.34 13.51
N GLY A 257 -24.92 -24.31 12.82
CA GLY A 257 -25.64 -24.10 11.57
C GLY A 257 -26.91 -24.95 11.48
N LYS A 258 -27.62 -24.81 10.36
CA LYS A 258 -28.70 -25.72 9.99
C LYS A 258 -28.27 -26.50 8.76
N GLU A 259 -28.54 -27.81 8.76
CA GLU A 259 -28.43 -28.63 7.58
C GLU A 259 -29.56 -28.31 6.57
N ILE A 260 -29.42 -28.81 5.34
CA ILE A 260 -30.49 -28.77 4.31
C ILE A 260 -31.77 -29.44 4.83
N SER A 261 -31.66 -30.43 5.73
CA SER A 261 -32.78 -31.10 6.40
C SER A 261 -33.55 -30.22 7.40
N GLY A 262 -33.03 -29.03 7.73
CA GLY A 262 -33.50 -28.16 8.82
C GLY A 262 -32.97 -28.55 10.20
N SER A 263 -32.25 -29.67 10.33
CA SER A 263 -31.64 -30.14 11.58
C SER A 263 -30.49 -29.23 12.03
N LEU A 264 -30.24 -29.18 13.34
CA LEU A 264 -29.13 -28.42 13.92
C LEU A 264 -27.80 -29.16 13.71
N MET A 265 -26.81 -28.48 13.12
CA MET A 265 -25.43 -28.96 13.03
C MET A 265 -24.54 -28.17 14.00
N GLN A 266 -23.65 -28.88 14.69
CA GLN A 266 -22.59 -28.32 15.53
C GLN A 266 -21.26 -28.99 15.18
N LEU A 267 -20.17 -28.24 15.03
CA LEU A 267 -18.85 -28.80 14.71
C LEU A 267 -18.33 -29.71 15.83
N SER A 268 -18.63 -29.39 17.09
CA SER A 268 -18.28 -30.26 18.23
C SER A 268 -18.94 -31.65 18.19
N ALA A 269 -20.04 -31.85 17.47
CA ALA A 269 -20.64 -33.18 17.28
C ALA A 269 -19.74 -34.17 16.52
N PHE A 270 -18.69 -33.66 15.85
CA PHE A 270 -17.72 -34.47 15.10
C PHE A 270 -16.42 -34.76 15.88
N ARG A 271 -16.34 -34.41 17.18
CA ARG A 271 -15.17 -34.74 18.03
C ARG A 271 -14.87 -36.25 18.00
N GLY A 272 -13.58 -36.60 17.95
CA GLY A 272 -13.10 -37.98 17.78
C GLY A 272 -13.00 -38.45 16.32
N LYS A 273 -13.36 -37.62 15.34
CA LYS A 273 -13.15 -37.86 13.90
C LYS A 273 -12.11 -36.90 13.33
N VAL A 274 -11.49 -37.30 12.21
CA VAL A 274 -10.85 -36.34 11.30
C VAL A 274 -11.96 -35.69 10.47
N VAL A 275 -11.97 -34.35 10.42
CA VAL A 275 -13.00 -33.56 9.73
C VAL A 275 -12.32 -32.71 8.67
N LEU A 276 -12.75 -32.87 7.42
CA LEU A 276 -12.52 -31.87 6.38
C LEU A 276 -13.72 -30.93 6.38
N LEU A 277 -13.46 -29.63 6.55
CA LEU A 277 -14.49 -28.60 6.48
C LEU A 277 -14.25 -27.78 5.21
N ASP A 278 -15.24 -27.76 4.34
CA ASP A 278 -15.20 -27.10 3.03
C ASP A 278 -16.23 -25.97 2.99
N PHE A 279 -15.82 -24.82 2.43
CA PHE A 279 -16.62 -23.59 2.36
C PHE A 279 -16.86 -23.23 0.89
N TRP A 280 -18.07 -23.50 0.40
CA TRP A 280 -18.47 -23.29 -0.99
C TRP A 280 -19.83 -22.58 -1.07
N GLY A 281 -20.29 -22.24 -2.29
CA GLY A 281 -21.61 -21.67 -2.54
C GLY A 281 -22.13 -21.97 -3.95
N ASP A 282 -23.44 -21.86 -4.13
CA ASP A 282 -24.19 -22.05 -5.37
C ASP A 282 -24.52 -20.71 -6.04
N TRP A 283 -23.55 -20.19 -6.81
CA TRP A 283 -23.68 -18.95 -7.60
C TRP A 283 -24.22 -19.18 -9.02
#